data_AF-A0A242DH14-F1
#
_entry.id   AF-A0A242DH14-F1
#
_cell.length_a   1.000
_cell.length_b   1.000
_cell.length_c   1.000
_cell.angle_alpha   90.00
_cell.angle_beta   90.00
_cell.angle_gamma   90.00
#
_symmetry.space_group_name_H-M   'P 1'
#
loop_
_entity.id
_entity.type
_entity.pdbx_description
1 polymer ?
#
loop_
_entity_poly.entity_id
_entity_poly.type
_entity_poly.pdbx_seq_one_letter_code
_entity_poly.pdbx_strand_id
1 'polypeptide(L)'
;MKVLFRIDDLGLSLGINRAIMQSIDFQLVKNIGIIVNLPYSKEGLEFAKHHNKLCFGLHVNLVLGRPCSEVAENSSLIHSGMGNFISSSTRRIELNSEKDLFDCDDTYNEVKAQIEKFIHTTGRKPDYIDQHAVSTPTTNKVVKCLAIEYQIP
;
A
#
# COMPACT_ATOMS: atom_id res chain seq x y z
N MET A 1 -15.56 -6.69 24.58
CA MET A 1 -15.38 -6.68 23.12
C MET A 1 -14.68 -5.38 22.73
N LYS A 2 -13.65 -5.41 21.90
CA LYS A 2 -13.00 -4.22 21.32
C LYS A 2 -13.20 -4.28 19.80
N VAL A 3 -13.60 -3.18 19.17
CA VAL A 3 -13.85 -3.08 17.73
C VAL A 3 -12.95 -2.00 17.15
N LEU A 4 -12.29 -2.32 16.02
CA LEU A 4 -11.44 -1.39 15.28
C LEU A 4 -12.12 -1.08 13.94
N PHE A 5 -12.41 0.20 13.69
CA PHE A 5 -12.88 0.64 12.38
C PHE A 5 -11.69 1.15 11.57
N ARG A 6 -11.59 0.69 10.33
CA ARG A 6 -10.55 1.04 9.37
C ARG A 6 -11.19 1.47 8.06
N ILE A 7 -10.62 2.49 7.41
CA ILE A 7 -10.93 2.84 6.03
C ILE A 7 -9.66 2.75 5.20
N ASP A 8 -9.74 2.07 4.06
CA ASP A 8 -8.62 1.83 3.18
C ASP A 8 -8.56 2.87 2.06
N ASP A 9 -7.50 2.83 1.27
CA ASP A 9 -7.36 3.54 -0.01
C ASP A 9 -7.24 5.07 0.04
N LEU A 10 -6.82 5.66 1.17
CA LEU A 10 -6.40 7.07 1.16
C LEU A 10 -5.23 7.23 0.17
N GLY A 11 -5.37 8.12 -0.80
CA GLY A 11 -4.43 8.31 -1.91
C GLY A 11 -4.85 7.68 -3.24
N LEU A 12 -5.92 6.88 -3.28
CA LEU A 12 -6.38 6.22 -4.51
C LEU A 12 -6.94 7.20 -5.55
N SER A 13 -7.79 8.13 -5.11
CA SER A 13 -8.40 9.14 -5.98
C SER A 13 -8.80 10.39 -5.20
N LEU A 14 -9.02 11.51 -5.91
CA LEU A 14 -9.55 12.73 -5.30
C LEU A 14 -10.85 12.49 -4.54
N GLY A 15 -11.80 11.76 -5.14
CA GLY A 15 -13.10 11.48 -4.51
C GLY A 15 -12.95 10.69 -3.21
N ILE A 16 -12.09 9.66 -3.21
CA ILE A 16 -11.83 8.83 -2.03
C ILE A 16 -11.13 9.65 -0.94
N ASN A 17 -10.12 10.46 -1.29
CA ASN A 17 -9.46 11.35 -0.34
C ASN A 17 -10.47 12.26 0.37
N ARG A 18 -11.35 12.92 -0.39
CA ARG A 18 -12.37 13.81 0.17
C ARG A 18 -13.33 13.07 1.10
N ALA A 19 -13.82 11.92 0.68
CA ALA A 19 -14.73 11.11 1.49
C ALA A 19 -14.08 10.69 2.82
N ILE A 20 -12.84 10.18 2.78
CA ILE A 20 -12.10 9.77 3.98
C ILE A 20 -11.84 10.97 4.89
N MET A 21 -11.33 12.08 4.35
CA MET A 21 -10.99 13.27 5.15
C MET A 21 -12.23 13.86 5.83
N GLN A 22 -13.37 13.92 5.15
CA GLN A 22 -14.64 14.34 5.75
C GLN A 22 -15.16 13.33 6.79
N SER A 23 -14.91 12.04 6.58
CA SER A 23 -15.40 10.99 7.50
C SER A 23 -14.77 11.07 8.90
N ILE A 24 -13.58 11.67 9.01
CA ILE A 24 -12.83 11.81 10.26
C ILE A 24 -13.55 12.72 11.25
N ASP A 25 -14.32 13.70 10.77
CA ASP A 25 -15.08 14.63 11.62
C ASP A 25 -16.16 13.90 12.44
N PHE A 26 -16.62 12.74 11.98
CA PHE A 26 -17.56 11.89 12.72
C PHE A 26 -16.91 11.07 13.85
N GLN A 27 -15.58 11.12 13.97
CA GLN A 27 -14.77 10.46 15.02
C GLN A 27 -14.93 8.93 15.16
N LEU A 28 -15.64 8.29 14.22
CA LEU A 28 -15.89 6.86 14.22
C LEU A 28 -14.67 6.06 13.76
N VAL A 29 -13.90 6.62 12.81
CA VAL A 29 -12.73 5.98 12.22
C VAL A 29 -11.47 6.72 12.64
N LYS A 30 -10.50 5.97 13.16
CA LYS A 30 -9.18 6.48 13.55
C LYS A 30 -8.02 5.77 12.88
N ASN A 31 -8.28 4.75 12.05
CA ASN A 31 -7.27 3.93 11.39
C ASN A 31 -7.49 4.01 9.88
N ILE A 32 -6.49 4.49 9.15
CA ILE A 32 -6.63 4.82 7.73
C ILE A 32 -5.46 4.20 6.96
N GLY A 33 -5.75 3.44 5.91
CA GLY A 33 -4.74 2.82 5.05
C GLY A 33 -4.37 3.76 3.90
N ILE A 34 -3.08 4.04 3.70
CA ILE A 34 -2.60 4.94 2.65
C ILE A 34 -1.92 4.16 1.53
N ILE A 35 -2.39 4.35 0.29
CA ILE A 35 -1.65 3.98 -0.91
C ILE A 35 -0.68 5.12 -1.23
N VAL A 36 0.61 4.81 -1.44
CA VAL A 36 1.67 5.84 -1.50
C VAL A 36 2.21 6.12 -2.91
N ASN A 37 1.92 5.26 -3.89
CA ASN A 37 2.53 5.29 -5.22
C ASN A 37 1.65 5.91 -6.31
N LEU A 38 0.45 6.40 -5.98
CA LEU A 38 -0.51 6.97 -6.93
C LEU A 38 -0.45 8.51 -6.96
N PRO A 39 -0.99 9.16 -8.01
CA PRO A 39 -0.96 10.62 -8.13
C PRO A 39 -1.60 11.37 -6.96
N TYR A 40 -2.70 10.83 -6.41
CA TYR A 40 -3.44 11.45 -5.30
C TYR A 40 -2.87 11.09 -3.92
N SER A 41 -1.87 10.21 -3.84
CA SER A 41 -1.19 9.83 -2.60
C SER A 41 -0.53 11.00 -1.89
N LYS A 42 -0.06 12.01 -2.65
CA LYS A 42 0.59 13.20 -2.06
C LYS A 42 -0.32 13.91 -1.06
N GLU A 43 -1.59 14.09 -1.41
CA GLU A 43 -2.56 14.73 -0.51
C GLU A 43 -2.81 13.88 0.75
N GLY A 44 -2.93 12.56 0.60
CA GLY A 44 -3.10 11.65 1.72
C GLY A 44 -1.91 11.61 2.68
N LEU A 45 -0.69 11.60 2.15
CA LEU A 45 0.55 11.63 2.94
C LEU A 45 0.74 12.98 3.65
N GLU A 46 0.50 14.10 2.98
CA GLU A 46 0.53 15.43 3.63
C GLU A 46 -0.54 15.55 4.71
N PHE A 47 -1.73 14.99 4.50
CA PHE A 47 -2.74 14.91 5.53
C PHE A 47 -2.25 14.13 6.75
N ALA A 48 -1.66 12.95 6.54
CA ALA A 48 -1.14 12.10 7.62
C ALA A 48 -0.01 12.75 8.43
N LYS A 49 0.83 13.57 7.78
CA LYS A 49 1.89 14.35 8.42
C LYS A 49 1.34 15.35 9.45
N HIS A 50 0.18 15.95 9.20
CA HIS A 50 -0.41 16.97 10.07
C HIS A 50 -1.42 16.43 11.09
N HIS A 51 -1.73 15.12 11.07
CA HIS A 51 -2.76 14.50 11.92
C HIS A 51 -2.18 13.38 12.81
N ASN A 52 -1.35 13.73 13.78
CA ASN A 52 -0.68 12.77 14.68
C ASN A 52 -1.62 12.01 15.64
N LYS A 53 -2.88 12.43 15.81
CA LYS A 53 -3.87 11.74 16.64
C LYS A 53 -4.56 10.57 15.95
N LEU A 54 -4.34 10.41 14.63
CA LEU A 54 -4.88 9.33 13.82
C LEU A 54 -3.79 8.30 13.53
N CYS A 55 -4.24 7.04 13.42
CA CYS A 55 -3.45 5.90 13.02
C CYS A 55 -3.45 5.80 11.49
N PHE A 56 -2.28 5.88 10.87
CA PHE A 56 -2.12 5.74 9.43
C PHE A 56 -1.20 4.57 9.12
N GLY A 57 -1.75 3.58 8.41
CA GLY A 57 -1.01 2.43 7.92
C GLY A 57 -0.56 2.61 6.48
N LEU A 58 0.47 1.84 6.11
CA LEU A 58 0.80 1.65 4.70
C LEU A 58 -0.12 0.57 4.13
N HIS A 59 -0.96 0.96 3.17
CA HIS A 59 -1.80 0.05 2.40
C HIS A 59 -1.04 -0.32 1.12
N VAL A 60 -0.22 -1.37 1.22
CA VAL A 60 0.73 -1.79 0.18
C VAL A 60 -0.02 -2.07 -1.12
N ASN A 61 0.38 -1.41 -2.19
CA ASN A 61 -0.26 -1.56 -3.50
C ASN A 61 0.73 -2.14 -4.51
N LEU A 62 0.38 -3.28 -5.11
CA LEU A 62 1.20 -3.99 -6.11
C LEU A 62 0.47 -4.16 -7.45
N VAL A 63 -0.62 -3.43 -7.66
CA VAL A 63 -1.56 -3.67 -8.78
C VAL A 63 -2.07 -2.41 -9.48
N LEU A 64 -1.75 -1.21 -8.96
CA LEU A 64 -2.16 0.07 -9.53
C LEU A 64 -1.01 1.06 -9.70
N GLY A 65 -0.92 1.69 -10.87
CA GLY A 65 0.07 2.73 -11.14
C GLY A 65 1.49 2.19 -11.30
N ARG A 66 2.49 3.08 -11.14
CA ARG A 66 3.91 2.74 -11.24
C ARG A 66 4.47 2.30 -9.89
N PRO A 67 5.45 1.37 -9.87
CA PRO A 67 6.19 1.03 -8.65
C PRO A 67 6.91 2.24 -8.05
N CYS A 68 7.15 2.20 -6.74
CA CYS A 68 8.04 3.13 -6.04
C CYS A 68 9.52 2.78 -6.22
N SER A 69 9.82 1.49 -6.36
CA SER A 69 11.15 0.96 -6.62
C SER A 69 11.55 1.09 -8.08
N GLU A 70 12.86 1.05 -8.35
CA GLU A 70 13.35 0.78 -9.70
C GLU A 70 13.09 -0.68 -10.03
N VAL A 71 12.35 -0.94 -11.12
CA VAL A 71 12.00 -2.27 -11.57
C VAL A 71 12.73 -2.61 -12.86
N ALA A 72 13.33 -3.79 -12.93
CA ALA A 72 13.92 -4.32 -14.15
C ALA A 72 12.83 -4.67 -15.18
N GLU A 73 13.16 -4.67 -16.47
CA GLU A 73 12.20 -4.97 -17.54
C GLU A 73 11.57 -6.37 -17.44
N ASN A 74 12.28 -7.31 -16.80
CA ASN A 74 11.85 -8.67 -16.54
C ASN A 74 11.23 -8.87 -15.15
N SER A 75 10.92 -7.79 -14.42
CA SER A 75 10.28 -7.88 -13.11
C SER A 75 8.92 -8.57 -13.22
N SER A 76 8.63 -9.41 -12.24
CA SER A 76 7.34 -10.06 -12.05
C SER A 76 6.19 -9.07 -11.83
N LEU A 77 6.46 -7.83 -11.42
CA LEU A 77 5.44 -6.85 -10.98
C LEU A 77 4.78 -6.08 -12.12
N ILE A 78 5.45 -5.94 -13.27
CA ILE A 78 5.02 -5.09 -14.38
C ILE A 78 4.90 -5.88 -15.68
N HIS A 79 4.10 -5.39 -16.63
CA HIS A 79 4.21 -5.84 -18.02
C HIS A 79 5.47 -5.23 -18.65
N SER A 80 6.23 -6.06 -19.38
CA SER A 80 7.41 -5.61 -20.12
C SER A 80 7.09 -4.36 -20.96
N GLY A 81 7.88 -3.30 -20.79
CA GLY A 81 7.76 -2.05 -21.54
C GLY A 81 6.67 -1.05 -21.09
N MET A 82 5.79 -1.40 -20.13
CA MET A 82 4.68 -0.51 -19.72
C MET A 82 4.94 0.28 -18.43
N GLY A 83 5.86 -0.19 -17.57
CA GLY A 83 6.28 0.48 -16.33
C GLY A 83 5.20 0.61 -15.24
N ASN A 84 3.97 0.17 -15.50
CA ASN A 84 2.89 0.07 -14.53
C ASN A 84 2.73 -1.37 -14.04
N PHE A 85 2.20 -1.51 -12.83
CA PHE A 85 1.87 -2.82 -12.27
C PHE A 85 0.89 -3.61 -13.15
N ILE A 86 1.04 -4.93 -13.11
CA ILE A 86 0.04 -5.87 -13.62
C ILE A 86 -1.24 -5.71 -12.78
N SER A 87 -2.36 -5.50 -13.47
CA SER A 87 -3.64 -5.18 -12.82
C SER A 87 -4.15 -6.31 -11.92
N SER A 88 -4.96 -5.97 -10.92
CA SER A 88 -5.55 -6.94 -10.00
C SER A 88 -6.46 -7.95 -10.68
N SER A 89 -7.15 -7.58 -11.77
CA SER A 89 -7.97 -8.50 -12.56
C SER A 89 -7.09 -9.55 -13.26
N THR A 90 -5.99 -9.13 -13.90
CA THR A 90 -5.01 -10.04 -14.50
C THR A 90 -4.41 -10.97 -13.45
N ARG A 91 -3.96 -10.43 -12.31
CA ARG A 91 -3.41 -11.22 -11.20
C ARG A 91 -4.39 -12.26 -10.67
N ARG A 92 -5.68 -11.92 -10.53
CA ARG A 92 -6.70 -12.87 -10.06
C ARG A 92 -6.93 -14.01 -11.05
N ILE A 93 -6.88 -13.74 -12.36
CA ILE A 93 -6.96 -14.78 -13.39
C ILE A 93 -5.74 -15.70 -13.30
N GLU A 94 -4.55 -15.12 -13.17
CA GLU A 94 -3.30 -15.88 -13.02
C GLU A 94 -3.31 -16.77 -11.76
N LEU A 95 -3.81 -16.27 -10.64
CA LEU A 95 -3.89 -17.01 -9.38
C LEU A 95 -4.86 -18.20 -9.42
N ASN A 96 -5.86 -18.19 -10.31
CA ASN A 96 -6.71 -19.36 -10.53
C ASN A 96 -5.95 -20.56 -11.11
N SER A 97 -4.72 -20.36 -11.60
CA SER A 97 -3.82 -21.45 -11.98
C SER A 97 -3.00 -22.03 -10.82
N GLU A 98 -3.30 -21.65 -9.57
CA GLU A 98 -2.60 -22.01 -8.32
C GLU A 98 -1.12 -21.60 -8.27
N LYS A 99 -0.68 -20.74 -9.18
CA LYS A 99 0.69 -20.27 -9.22
C LYS A 99 0.80 -18.87 -8.61
N ASP A 100 1.61 -18.74 -7.57
CA ASP A 100 2.05 -17.44 -7.06
C ASP A 100 3.07 -16.84 -8.05
N LEU A 101 2.65 -15.78 -8.75
CA LEU A 101 3.46 -15.14 -9.79
C LEU A 101 4.22 -13.90 -9.29
N PHE A 102 4.14 -13.60 -8.00
CA PHE A 102 4.98 -12.58 -7.39
C PHE A 102 6.35 -13.18 -7.10
N ASP A 103 7.40 -12.54 -7.59
CA ASP A 103 8.76 -12.86 -7.17
C ASP A 103 9.05 -12.24 -5.80
N CYS A 104 9.82 -12.95 -4.97
CA CYS A 104 10.08 -12.53 -3.59
C CYS A 104 10.96 -11.29 -3.51
N ASP A 105 11.98 -11.16 -4.36
CA ASP A 105 12.94 -10.05 -4.31
C ASP A 105 12.33 -8.79 -4.91
N ASP A 106 11.63 -8.93 -6.04
CA ASP A 106 10.86 -7.82 -6.63
C ASP A 106 9.85 -7.25 -5.62
N THR A 107 9.07 -8.14 -4.99
CA THR A 107 8.06 -7.74 -4.02
C THR A 107 8.71 -7.10 -2.80
N TYR A 108 9.83 -7.65 -2.30
CA TYR A 108 10.56 -7.08 -1.17
C TYR A 108 11.04 -5.66 -1.47
N ASN A 109 11.68 -5.46 -2.62
CA ASN A 109 12.21 -4.16 -3.02
C ASN A 109 11.09 -3.11 -3.16
N GLU A 110 9.95 -3.49 -3.74
CA GLU A 110 8.83 -2.59 -3.90
C GLU A 110 8.15 -2.23 -2.58
N VAL A 111 7.86 -3.22 -1.72
CA VAL A 111 7.23 -2.95 -0.42
C VAL A 111 8.15 -2.11 0.45
N LYS A 112 9.46 -2.37 0.43
CA LYS A 112 10.46 -1.55 1.11
C LYS A 112 10.44 -0.11 0.59
N ALA A 113 10.44 0.09 -0.73
CA ALA A 113 10.38 1.41 -1.33
C ALA A 113 9.09 2.17 -0.96
N GLN A 114 7.95 1.48 -0.84
CA GLN A 114 6.71 2.08 -0.36
C GLN A 114 6.78 2.51 1.11
N ILE A 115 7.37 1.68 2.00
CA ILE A 115 7.61 2.03 3.41
C ILE A 115 8.50 3.27 3.49
N GLU A 116 9.62 3.28 2.76
CA GLU A 116 10.55 4.42 2.76
C GLU A 116 9.90 5.70 2.23
N LYS A 117 9.08 5.61 1.18
CA LYS A 117 8.32 6.76 0.66
C LYS A 117 7.33 7.31 1.71
N PHE A 118 6.65 6.43 2.43
CA PHE A 118 5.77 6.82 3.53
C PHE A 118 6.56 7.58 4.61
N ILE A 119 7.69 7.02 5.06
CA ILE A 119 8.54 7.61 6.11
C ILE A 119 9.09 8.96 5.66
N HIS A 120 9.64 9.02 4.45
CA HIS A 120 10.22 10.23 3.89
C HIS A 120 9.21 11.39 3.83
N THR A 121 7.97 11.10 3.42
CA THR A 121 6.95 12.13 3.23
C THR A 121 6.31 12.57 4.54
N THR A 122 6.01 11.62 5.43
CA THR A 122 5.30 11.89 6.69
C THR A 122 6.21 12.22 7.87
N GLY A 123 7.49 11.85 7.80
CA GLY A 123 8.45 11.96 8.90
C GLY A 123 8.29 10.88 9.99
N ARG A 124 7.44 9.86 9.78
CA ARG A 124 7.23 8.77 10.74
C ARG A 124 6.96 7.43 10.05
N LYS A 125 7.15 6.34 10.80
CA LYS A 125 6.78 4.99 10.34
C LYS A 125 5.25 4.87 10.22
N PRO A 126 4.74 4.03 9.31
CA PRO A 126 3.32 3.68 9.32
C PRO A 126 2.98 2.94 10.62
N ASP A 127 1.78 3.18 11.14
CA ASP A 127 1.30 2.63 12.40
C ASP A 127 0.90 1.14 12.28
N TYR A 128 0.66 0.66 11.05
CA TYR A 128 0.46 -0.74 10.66
C TYR A 128 0.76 -0.92 9.17
N ILE A 129 0.85 -2.16 8.70
CA ILE A 129 1.00 -2.47 7.27
C ILE A 129 0.01 -3.54 6.82
N ASP A 130 -0.64 -3.31 5.68
CA ASP A 130 -1.54 -4.28 5.06
C ASP A 130 -1.48 -4.17 3.51
N GLN A 131 -2.38 -4.85 2.78
CA GLN A 131 -2.26 -5.03 1.33
C GLN A 131 -3.55 -4.67 0.58
N HIS A 132 -3.39 -3.98 -0.55
CA HIS A 132 -4.46 -3.59 -1.45
C HIS A 132 -4.79 -4.69 -2.45
N ALA A 133 -6.07 -5.07 -2.50
CA ALA A 133 -6.76 -5.88 -3.51
C ALA A 133 -6.25 -7.31 -3.80
N VAL A 134 -4.95 -7.61 -3.72
CA VAL A 134 -4.37 -8.93 -4.02
C VAL A 134 -3.38 -9.29 -2.92
N SER A 135 -3.48 -10.51 -2.43
CA SER A 135 -2.59 -11.08 -1.41
C SER A 135 -2.31 -12.54 -1.77
N THR A 136 -1.03 -12.92 -1.75
CA THR A 136 -0.55 -14.27 -2.03
C THR A 136 0.40 -14.73 -0.91
N PRO A 137 0.78 -16.02 -0.84
CA PRO A 137 1.78 -16.48 0.10
C PRO A 137 3.09 -15.66 0.06
N THR A 138 3.57 -15.28 -1.13
CA THR A 138 4.79 -14.49 -1.30
C THR A 138 4.61 -13.06 -0.80
N THR A 139 3.55 -12.36 -1.20
CA THR A 139 3.33 -10.99 -0.74
C THR A 139 3.12 -10.93 0.78
N ASN A 140 2.39 -11.89 1.35
CA ASN A 140 2.21 -12.02 2.80
C ASN A 140 3.53 -12.25 3.54
N LYS A 141 4.38 -13.14 3.01
CA LYS A 141 5.71 -13.41 3.57
C LYS A 141 6.55 -12.14 3.59
N VAL A 142 6.62 -11.42 2.46
CA VAL A 142 7.41 -10.20 2.32
C VAL A 142 6.91 -9.10 3.25
N VAL A 143 5.60 -8.83 3.25
CA VAL A 143 5.00 -7.81 4.13
C VAL A 143 5.29 -8.12 5.59
N LYS A 144 5.17 -9.39 6.01
CA LYS A 144 5.50 -9.80 7.37
C LYS A 144 6.98 -9.64 7.71
N CYS A 145 7.88 -9.99 6.78
CA CYS A 145 9.32 -9.79 6.96
C CYS A 145 9.66 -8.31 7.15
N LEU A 146 9.13 -7.43 6.31
CA LEU A 146 9.37 -5.99 6.41
C LEU A 146 8.68 -5.36 7.62
N ALA A 147 7.49 -5.84 8.01
CA ALA A 147 6.85 -5.43 9.26
C ALA A 147 7.78 -5.69 10.47
N ILE A 148 8.39 -6.87 10.53
CA ILE A 148 9.37 -7.21 11.58
C ILE A 148 10.63 -6.33 11.48
N GLU A 149 11.21 -6.17 10.29
CA GLU A 149 12.42 -5.37 10.04
C GLU A 149 12.23 -3.91 10.48
N TYR A 150 11.09 -3.31 10.15
CA TYR A 150 10.76 -1.93 10.48
C TYR A 150 10.08 -1.76 11.84
N GLN A 151 9.77 -2.85 12.55
CA GLN A 151 9.03 -2.85 13.82
C GLN A 151 7.64 -2.21 13.68
N ILE A 152 6.94 -2.55 12.61
CA ILE A 152 5.56 -2.16 12.34
C ILE A 152 4.64 -3.33 12.76
N PRO A 153 3.55 -3.06 13.53
CA PRO A 153 2.55 -4.07 13.89
C PRO A 153 1.85 -4.75 12.70
#